data_AF-A0A800DHH2-F1
#
_entry.id   AF-A0A800DHH2-F1
#
_cell.length_a   1.000
_cell.length_b   1.000
_cell.length_c   1.000
_cell.angle_alpha   90.00
_cell.angle_beta   90.00
_cell.angle_gamma   90.00
#
_symmetry.space_group_name_H-M   'P 1'
#
loop_
_entity.id
_entity.type
_entity.pdbx_description
1 polymer ?
#
loop_
_entity_poly.entity_id
_entity_poly.type
_entity_poly.pdbx_seq_one_letter_code
_entity_poly.pdbx_strand_id
1 'polypeptide(L)'
;KYRLVFAELPPWHSLGFFDKLAERGWNFVVESFGYRPPIPLDLSNISDPLERITRFSLQFFAGYYDDARKQNVLGGAFAYPYLKYAREWKCDGALLHPLISCRSASTHLPYVSNMLMENLKVPSLSIEGDIVDLRLFNPEDALAKAEPFEETMQYYRQVRKQHGFDW
;
A
#
# COMPACT_ATOMS: atom_id res chain seq x y z
N LYS A 1 -8.93 -3.22 -15.11
CA LYS A 1 -9.85 -2.05 -15.12
C LYS A 1 -9.44 -1.02 -14.07
N TYR A 2 -9.12 -1.47 -12.86
CA TYR A 2 -8.63 -0.62 -11.76
C TYR A 2 -7.26 -1.13 -11.33
N ARG A 3 -6.30 -0.22 -11.16
CA ARG A 3 -4.95 -0.52 -10.65
C ARG A 3 -4.93 -0.16 -9.17
N LEU A 4 -4.56 -1.08 -8.29
CA LEU A 4 -4.57 -0.83 -6.86
C LEU A 4 -3.21 -1.11 -6.23
N VAL A 5 -2.92 -0.37 -5.18
CA VAL A 5 -1.92 -0.77 -4.19
C VAL A 5 -2.60 -1.59 -3.10
N PHE A 6 -1.96 -2.68 -2.67
CA PHE A 6 -2.36 -3.44 -1.49
C PHE A 6 -1.48 -3.04 -0.30
N ALA A 7 -2.08 -2.83 0.87
CA ALA A 7 -1.37 -2.49 2.11
C ALA A 7 -1.62 -3.51 3.23
N GLU A 8 -0.54 -3.81 3.96
CA GLU A 8 -0.30 -4.91 4.91
C GLU A 8 -0.30 -6.34 4.38
N LEU A 9 -0.75 -7.30 5.18
CA LEU A 9 -0.65 -8.73 4.94
C LEU A 9 -2.03 -9.27 4.54
N PRO A 10 -2.15 -10.20 3.59
CA PRO A 10 -3.45 -10.71 3.18
C PRO A 10 -4.07 -11.66 4.23
N PRO A 11 -5.41 -11.83 4.23
CA PRO A 11 -6.07 -12.90 4.98
C PRO A 11 -5.75 -14.24 4.30
N TRP A 12 -4.66 -14.91 4.72
CA TRP A 12 -4.13 -16.10 4.04
C TRP A 12 -5.13 -17.26 3.94
N HIS A 13 -6.05 -17.35 4.90
CA HIS A 13 -7.10 -18.37 4.92
C HIS A 13 -8.24 -18.10 3.90
N SER A 14 -8.27 -16.93 3.27
CA SER A 14 -9.35 -16.49 2.37
C SER A 14 -8.84 -15.83 1.07
N LEU A 15 -7.69 -16.29 0.54
CA LEU A 15 -7.10 -15.70 -0.66
C LEU A 15 -8.01 -15.70 -1.90
N GLY A 16 -8.98 -16.62 -2.00
CA GLY A 16 -9.98 -16.63 -3.08
C GLY A 16 -10.82 -15.35 -3.17
N PHE A 17 -10.84 -14.53 -2.11
CA PHE A 17 -11.37 -13.17 -2.14
C PHE A 17 -10.72 -12.31 -3.23
N PHE A 18 -9.39 -12.41 -3.40
CA PHE A 18 -8.66 -11.64 -4.41
C PHE A 18 -8.99 -12.08 -5.83
N ASP A 19 -9.29 -13.37 -6.05
CA ASP A 19 -9.75 -13.87 -7.34
C ASP A 19 -11.09 -13.24 -7.74
N LYS A 20 -12.01 -13.08 -6.76
CA LYS A 20 -13.30 -12.40 -6.98
C LYS A 20 -13.12 -10.92 -7.31
N LEU A 21 -12.19 -10.22 -6.67
CA LEU A 21 -11.84 -8.86 -7.06
C LEU A 21 -11.21 -8.80 -8.47
N ALA A 22 -10.37 -9.78 -8.82
CA ALA A 22 -9.75 -9.88 -10.13
C ALA A 22 -10.79 -10.10 -11.26
N GLU A 23 -11.80 -10.95 -11.03
CA GLU A 23 -12.95 -11.14 -11.94
C GLU A 23 -13.69 -9.81 -12.22
N ARG A 24 -13.74 -8.91 -11.23
CA ARG A 24 -14.31 -7.55 -11.37
C ARG A 24 -13.36 -6.56 -12.07
N GLY A 25 -12.13 -6.98 -12.34
CA GLY A 25 -11.11 -6.21 -13.05
C GLY A 25 -10.21 -5.36 -12.16
N TRP A 26 -10.16 -5.67 -10.86
CA TRP A 26 -9.16 -5.15 -9.94
C TRP A 26 -7.81 -5.82 -10.22
N ASN A 27 -6.74 -5.05 -10.20
CA ASN A 27 -5.40 -5.56 -10.34
C ASN A 27 -4.50 -4.90 -9.31
N PHE A 28 -3.97 -5.69 -8.38
CA PHE A 28 -3.01 -5.24 -7.38
C PHE A 28 -1.63 -5.17 -8.02
N VAL A 29 -1.29 -3.99 -8.53
CA VAL A 29 -0.08 -3.77 -9.33
C VAL A 29 1.17 -3.58 -8.49
N VAL A 30 0.98 -3.37 -7.19
CA VAL A 30 2.05 -3.23 -6.20
C VAL A 30 1.52 -3.60 -4.82
N GLU A 31 2.30 -4.41 -4.12
CA GLU A 31 2.05 -4.90 -2.77
C GLU A 31 2.70 -4.02 -1.69
N SER A 32 2.46 -4.40 -0.43
CA SER A 32 2.95 -3.72 0.76
C SER A 32 4.47 -3.56 0.79
N PHE A 33 4.94 -2.47 1.39
CA PHE A 33 6.37 -2.17 1.46
C PHE A 33 7.21 -3.31 2.07
N GLY A 34 6.66 -4.06 3.02
CA GLY A 34 7.33 -5.18 3.68
C GLY A 34 7.61 -6.39 2.78
N TYR A 35 6.92 -6.53 1.64
CA TYR A 35 7.21 -7.58 0.65
C TYR A 35 8.26 -7.16 -0.38
N ARG A 36 8.69 -5.90 -0.35
CA ARG A 36 9.63 -5.36 -1.32
C ARG A 36 11.05 -5.36 -0.73
N PRO A 37 12.08 -5.67 -1.54
CA PRO A 37 13.45 -5.49 -1.09
C PRO A 37 13.72 -4.01 -0.77
N PRO A 38 14.70 -3.72 0.10
CA PRO A 38 15.07 -2.35 0.39
C PRO A 38 15.64 -1.69 -0.88
N ILE A 39 15.70 -0.36 -0.91
CA ILE A 39 16.30 0.37 -2.03
C ILE A 39 17.77 -0.11 -2.18
N PRO A 40 18.19 -0.52 -3.40
CA PRO A 40 19.56 -0.96 -3.62
C PRO A 40 20.58 0.07 -3.16
N LEU A 41 21.57 -0.38 -2.40
CA LEU A 41 22.65 0.44 -1.89
C LEU A 41 23.97 -0.06 -2.46
N ASP A 42 24.77 0.83 -3.05
CA ASP A 42 26.13 0.50 -3.45
C ASP A 42 27.01 0.33 -2.20
N LEU A 43 27.44 -0.90 -1.97
CA LEU A 43 28.29 -1.30 -0.84
C LEU A 43 29.67 -1.78 -1.31
N SER A 44 30.01 -1.58 -2.58
CA SER A 44 31.26 -2.07 -3.19
C SER A 44 32.51 -1.60 -2.43
N ASN A 45 32.49 -0.37 -1.94
CA ASN A 45 33.61 0.28 -1.22
C ASN A 45 33.70 -0.06 0.27
N ILE A 46 32.73 -0.79 0.84
CA ILE A 46 32.72 -1.14 2.27
C ILE A 46 33.39 -2.49 2.46
N SER A 47 34.53 -2.60 3.14
CA SER A 47 35.21 -3.91 3.30
C SER A 47 34.64 -4.76 4.43
N ASP A 48 34.11 -4.13 5.49
CA ASP A 48 33.59 -4.84 6.66
C ASP A 48 32.23 -5.52 6.34
N PRO A 49 32.12 -6.85 6.43
CA PRO A 49 30.87 -7.56 6.18
C PRO A 49 29.76 -7.20 7.18
N LEU A 50 30.07 -6.88 8.43
CA LEU A 50 29.07 -6.48 9.42
C LEU A 50 28.50 -5.11 9.06
N GLU A 51 29.35 -4.17 8.65
CA GLU A 51 28.90 -2.86 8.19
C GLU A 51 28.01 -2.98 6.94
N ARG A 52 28.36 -3.85 5.98
CA ARG A 52 27.52 -4.12 4.80
C ARG A 52 26.13 -4.61 5.21
N ILE A 53 26.05 -5.60 6.10
CA ILE A 53 24.79 -6.17 6.59
C ILE A 53 23.98 -5.08 7.30
N THR A 54 24.58 -4.34 8.24
CA THR A 54 23.89 -3.29 8.98
C THR A 54 23.33 -2.22 8.06
N ARG A 55 24.13 -1.72 7.10
CA ARG A 55 23.67 -0.71 6.14
C ARG A 55 22.52 -1.23 5.27
N PHE A 56 22.63 -2.46 4.77
CA PHE A 56 21.56 -3.08 3.98
C PHE A 56 20.28 -3.29 4.80
N SER A 57 20.38 -3.83 6.01
CA SER A 57 19.22 -4.07 6.88
C SER A 57 18.53 -2.76 7.29
N LEU A 58 19.30 -1.71 7.59
CA LEU A 58 18.74 -0.41 7.94
C LEU A 58 18.02 0.26 6.77
N GLN A 59 18.35 -0.06 5.52
CA GLN A 59 17.67 0.51 4.35
C GLN A 59 16.17 0.19 4.29
N PHE A 60 15.72 -0.93 4.87
CA PHE A 60 14.29 -1.21 4.99
C PHE A 60 13.54 -0.10 5.73
N PHE A 61 14.16 0.48 6.75
CA PHE A 61 13.55 1.52 7.57
C PHE A 61 13.96 2.91 7.12
N ALA A 62 15.23 3.13 6.78
CA ALA A 62 15.78 4.45 6.51
C ALA A 62 15.69 4.88 5.04
N GLY A 63 15.57 3.93 4.09
CA GLY A 63 15.80 4.22 2.68
C GLY A 63 14.83 5.23 2.06
N TYR A 64 13.62 5.33 2.59
CA TYR A 64 12.61 6.25 2.12
C TYR A 64 12.57 7.60 2.85
N TYR A 65 13.39 7.81 3.88
CA TYR A 65 13.30 9.01 4.72
C TYR A 65 13.63 10.30 3.95
N ASP A 66 14.66 10.28 3.11
CA ASP A 66 15.04 11.47 2.33
C ASP A 66 13.95 11.86 1.32
N ASP A 67 13.36 10.88 0.65
CA ASP A 67 12.25 11.10 -0.27
C ASP A 67 11.00 11.59 0.47
N ALA A 68 10.64 10.96 1.60
CA ALA A 68 9.52 11.38 2.44
C ALA A 68 9.68 12.83 2.92
N ARG A 69 10.89 13.21 3.36
CA ARG A 69 11.21 14.57 3.78
C ARG A 69 11.07 15.57 2.64
N LYS A 70 11.56 15.25 1.43
CA LYS A 70 11.43 16.11 0.24
C LYS A 70 9.97 16.32 -0.17
N GLN A 71 9.12 15.32 0.06
CA GLN A 71 7.68 15.38 -0.23
C GLN A 71 6.84 15.92 0.93
N ASN A 72 7.48 16.34 2.04
CA ASN A 72 6.81 16.81 3.26
C ASN A 72 5.78 15.81 3.82
N VAL A 73 6.14 14.52 3.81
CA VAL A 73 5.31 13.40 4.27
C VAL A 73 5.87 12.83 5.56
N LEU A 74 5.03 12.71 6.59
CA LEU A 74 5.33 11.99 7.82
C LEU A 74 5.30 10.46 7.59
N GLY A 75 5.89 9.69 8.51
CA GLY A 75 5.74 8.24 8.49
C GLY A 75 6.72 7.47 7.60
N GLY A 76 7.86 8.07 7.19
CA GLY A 76 9.06 7.40 6.69
C GLY A 76 8.82 6.15 5.85
N ALA A 77 9.45 5.02 6.22
CA ALA A 77 9.30 3.75 5.52
C ALA A 77 7.93 3.06 5.65
N PHE A 78 7.08 3.48 6.59
CA PHE A 78 5.78 2.81 6.81
C PHE A 78 4.67 3.42 5.95
N ALA A 79 4.70 4.73 5.69
CA ALA A 79 3.63 5.40 4.95
C ALA A 79 4.06 5.90 3.57
N TYR A 80 5.22 6.57 3.46
CA TYR A 80 5.65 7.19 2.21
C TYR A 80 5.75 6.23 1.01
N PRO A 81 6.18 4.96 1.17
CA PRO A 81 6.23 4.04 0.04
C PRO A 81 4.90 3.91 -0.69
N TYR A 82 3.77 3.93 0.03
CA TYR A 82 2.44 3.86 -0.59
C TYR A 82 2.15 5.07 -1.50
N LEU A 83 2.56 6.27 -1.10
CA LEU A 83 2.45 7.47 -1.95
C LEU A 83 3.30 7.35 -3.21
N LYS A 84 4.55 6.88 -3.05
CA LYS A 84 5.46 6.65 -4.18
C LYS A 84 4.89 5.60 -5.13
N TYR A 85 4.42 4.47 -4.60
CA TYR A 85 3.90 3.35 -5.37
C TYR A 85 2.62 3.73 -6.10
N ALA A 86 1.67 4.39 -5.43
CA ALA A 86 0.43 4.83 -6.07
C ALA A 86 0.68 5.78 -7.24
N ARG A 87 1.71 6.64 -7.15
CA ARG A 87 2.12 7.55 -8.23
C ARG A 87 2.80 6.79 -9.37
N GLU A 88 3.87 6.06 -9.08
CA GLU A 88 4.68 5.36 -10.10
C GLU A 88 3.87 4.32 -10.86
N TRP A 89 3.00 3.60 -10.15
CA TRP A 89 2.17 2.55 -10.72
C TRP A 89 0.80 3.05 -11.18
N LYS A 90 0.53 4.36 -11.11
CA LYS A 90 -0.72 4.99 -11.57
C LYS A 90 -1.96 4.29 -10.99
N CYS A 91 -1.96 4.11 -9.68
CA CYS A 91 -3.05 3.43 -8.98
C CYS A 91 -4.31 4.30 -8.98
N ASP A 92 -5.45 3.64 -9.15
CA ASP A 92 -6.79 4.20 -9.07
C ASP A 92 -7.35 4.18 -7.66
N GLY A 93 -6.86 3.27 -6.82
CA GLY A 93 -7.27 3.11 -5.42
C GLY A 93 -6.23 2.35 -4.60
N ALA A 94 -6.49 2.23 -3.30
CA ALA A 94 -5.75 1.39 -2.38
C ALA A 94 -6.70 0.44 -1.64
N LEU A 95 -6.30 -0.81 -1.41
CA LEU A 95 -6.95 -1.70 -0.44
C LEU A 95 -6.04 -1.81 0.78
N LEU A 96 -6.53 -1.35 1.92
CA LEU A 96 -5.82 -1.38 3.19
C LEU A 96 -6.40 -2.50 4.05
N HIS A 97 -5.56 -3.41 4.54
CA HIS A 97 -6.00 -4.51 5.39
C HIS A 97 -5.48 -4.31 6.83
N PRO A 98 -6.13 -3.47 7.67
CA PRO A 98 -5.77 -3.39 9.07
C PRO A 98 -6.00 -4.74 9.75
N LEU A 99 -4.92 -5.25 10.33
CA LEU A 99 -4.85 -6.48 11.09
C LEU A 99 -5.17 -6.22 12.56
N ILE A 100 -6.15 -6.95 13.10
CA ILE A 100 -6.54 -6.85 14.51
C ILE A 100 -5.39 -7.30 15.42
N SER A 101 -4.67 -8.36 15.04
CA SER A 101 -3.55 -8.90 15.83
C SER A 101 -2.24 -8.12 15.68
N CYS A 102 -2.02 -7.42 14.55
CA CYS A 102 -0.74 -6.80 14.23
C CYS A 102 -0.83 -5.26 14.17
N ARG A 103 -0.77 -4.61 15.33
CA ARG A 103 -0.87 -3.13 15.41
C ARG A 103 0.27 -2.39 14.72
N SER A 104 1.48 -2.96 14.67
CA SER A 104 2.62 -2.34 13.96
C SER A 104 2.35 -2.23 12.45
N ALA A 105 1.68 -3.21 11.87
CA ALA A 105 1.19 -3.19 10.49
C ALA A 105 -0.01 -2.23 10.32
N SER A 106 -0.92 -2.14 11.28
CA SER A 106 -2.21 -1.45 11.06
C SER A 106 -2.23 0.04 11.41
N THR A 107 -1.45 0.47 12.39
CA THR A 107 -1.60 1.81 13.01
C THR A 107 -1.36 3.00 12.07
N HIS A 108 -0.57 2.80 11.02
CA HIS A 108 -0.23 3.86 10.07
C HIS A 108 -1.21 3.94 8.88
N LEU A 109 -2.08 2.96 8.70
CA LEU A 109 -2.99 2.88 7.54
C LEU A 109 -3.99 4.03 7.43
N PRO A 110 -4.59 4.56 8.52
CA PRO A 110 -5.43 5.75 8.43
C PRO A 110 -4.68 6.97 7.86
N TYR A 111 -3.42 7.14 8.27
CA TYR A 111 -2.57 8.19 7.74
C TYR A 111 -2.22 7.95 6.26
N VAL A 112 -1.95 6.70 5.86
CA VAL A 112 -1.75 6.33 4.45
C VAL A 112 -2.98 6.70 3.60
N SER A 113 -4.18 6.38 4.07
CA SER A 113 -5.43 6.73 3.38
C SER A 113 -5.56 8.23 3.14
N ASN A 114 -5.35 9.03 4.19
CA ASN A 114 -5.43 10.49 4.11
C ASN A 114 -4.36 11.05 3.17
N MET A 115 -3.11 10.58 3.30
CA MET A 115 -2.00 11.00 2.47
C MET A 115 -2.26 10.71 0.98
N LEU A 116 -2.75 9.52 0.62
CA LEU A 116 -3.08 9.17 -0.77
C LEU A 116 -4.20 10.04 -1.32
N MET A 117 -5.23 10.31 -0.51
CA MET A 117 -6.35 11.15 -0.90
C MET A 117 -5.90 12.60 -1.10
N GLU A 118 -5.19 13.19 -0.13
CA GLU A 118 -4.77 14.58 -0.17
C GLU A 118 -3.81 14.86 -1.33
N ASN A 119 -2.80 14.00 -1.51
CA ASN A 119 -1.68 14.25 -2.43
C ASN A 119 -1.95 13.77 -3.85
N LEU A 120 -2.67 12.66 -4.03
CA LEU A 120 -2.88 12.04 -5.35
C LEU A 120 -4.34 11.91 -5.75
N LYS A 121 -5.29 12.26 -4.86
CA LYS A 121 -6.72 11.98 -5.07
C LYS A 121 -6.95 10.49 -5.34
N VAL A 122 -6.24 9.62 -4.62
CA VAL A 122 -6.41 8.16 -4.71
C VAL A 122 -7.20 7.69 -3.48
N PRO A 123 -8.45 7.21 -3.65
CA PRO A 123 -9.27 6.74 -2.54
C PRO A 123 -8.76 5.39 -2.01
N SER A 124 -9.12 5.08 -0.75
CA SER A 124 -8.75 3.81 -0.10
C SER A 124 -10.00 3.07 0.39
N LEU A 125 -10.01 1.75 0.26
CA LEU A 125 -10.95 0.85 0.90
C LEU A 125 -10.24 0.13 2.04
N SER A 126 -10.71 0.33 3.27
CA SER A 126 -10.20 -0.35 4.45
C SER A 126 -11.06 -1.55 4.79
N ILE A 127 -10.47 -2.74 4.86
CA ILE A 127 -11.14 -3.98 5.22
C ILE A 127 -10.40 -4.57 6.42
N GLU A 128 -11.01 -4.54 7.59
CA GLU A 128 -10.40 -5.10 8.80
C GLU A 128 -10.41 -6.62 8.77
N GLY A 129 -9.35 -7.22 9.32
CA GLY A 129 -9.22 -8.67 9.37
C GLY A 129 -8.05 -9.19 10.20
N ASP A 130 -7.68 -10.43 9.93
CA ASP A 130 -6.50 -11.09 10.47
C ASP A 130 -5.84 -11.95 9.39
N ILE A 131 -4.57 -12.29 9.58
CA ILE A 131 -3.82 -13.12 8.63
C ILE A 131 -4.16 -14.61 8.78
N VAL A 132 -4.59 -15.07 9.96
CA VAL A 132 -4.83 -16.48 10.27
C VAL A 132 -6.11 -16.75 11.08
N ASP A 133 -6.66 -15.76 11.79
CA ASP A 133 -7.90 -15.95 12.54
C ASP A 133 -9.15 -15.80 11.65
N LEU A 134 -9.72 -16.94 11.26
CA LEU A 134 -10.88 -17.03 10.38
C LEU A 134 -12.14 -16.33 10.92
N ARG A 135 -12.19 -16.05 12.23
CA ARG A 135 -13.35 -15.37 12.85
C ARG A 135 -13.33 -13.87 12.58
N LEU A 136 -12.20 -13.32 12.15
CA LEU A 136 -11.95 -11.89 12.08
C LEU A 136 -12.02 -11.33 10.66
N PHE A 137 -12.15 -12.16 9.63
CA PHE A 137 -12.30 -11.71 8.25
C PHE A 137 -13.53 -12.33 7.58
N ASN A 138 -14.46 -11.48 7.12
CA ASN A 138 -15.65 -11.88 6.39
C ASN A 138 -15.51 -11.54 4.89
N PRO A 139 -15.21 -12.51 4.01
CA PRO A 139 -14.99 -12.25 2.59
C PRO A 139 -16.23 -11.74 1.85
N GLU A 140 -17.43 -12.13 2.28
CA GLU A 140 -18.68 -11.68 1.65
C GLU A 140 -18.96 -10.20 1.96
N ASP A 141 -18.78 -9.79 3.22
CA ASP A 141 -18.88 -8.37 3.61
C ASP A 141 -17.79 -7.51 2.95
N ALA A 142 -16.57 -8.04 2.86
CA ALA A 142 -15.47 -7.42 2.15
C ALA A 142 -15.79 -7.22 0.66
N LEU A 143 -16.36 -8.23 0.00
CA LEU A 143 -16.71 -8.21 -1.42
C LEU A 143 -17.90 -7.28 -1.72
N ALA A 144 -18.88 -7.20 -0.82
CA ALA A 144 -20.02 -6.29 -0.94
C ALA A 144 -19.60 -4.82 -1.04
N LYS A 145 -18.41 -4.45 -0.52
CA LYS A 145 -17.86 -3.09 -0.59
C LYS A 145 -17.17 -2.77 -1.93
N ALA A 146 -16.98 -3.77 -2.80
CA ALA A 146 -16.23 -3.58 -4.03
C ALA A 146 -16.94 -2.65 -5.02
N GLU A 147 -18.25 -2.85 -5.27
CA GLU A 147 -19.00 -2.06 -6.26
C GLU A 147 -19.07 -0.56 -5.90
N PRO A 148 -19.45 -0.14 -4.68
CA PRO A 148 -19.40 1.27 -4.31
C PRO A 148 -17.99 1.88 -4.40
N PHE A 149 -16.95 1.07 -4.13
CA PHE A 149 -15.58 1.53 -4.22
C PHE A 149 -15.12 1.69 -5.68
N GLU A 150 -15.61 0.87 -6.59
CA GLU A 150 -15.36 1.03 -8.04
C GLU A 150 -15.89 2.36 -8.56
N GLU A 151 -17.10 2.76 -8.19
CA GLU A 151 -17.66 4.07 -8.51
C GLU A 151 -16.80 5.21 -7.94
N THR A 152 -16.33 5.04 -6.70
CA THR A 152 -15.43 6.00 -6.04
C THR A 152 -14.12 6.14 -6.80
N MET A 153 -13.50 5.03 -7.22
CA MET A 153 -12.27 5.05 -8.03
C MET A 153 -12.49 5.74 -9.37
N GLN A 154 -13.63 5.50 -10.04
CA GLN A 154 -13.97 6.16 -11.30
C GLN A 154 -14.14 7.67 -11.14
N TYR A 155 -14.88 8.11 -10.11
CA TYR A 155 -15.05 9.52 -9.80
C TYR A 155 -13.69 10.20 -9.60
N TYR A 156 -12.85 9.64 -8.74
CA TYR A 156 -11.55 10.24 -8.43
C TYR A 156 -10.56 10.17 -9.59
N ARG A 157 -10.70 9.23 -10.53
CA ARG A 157 -9.96 9.27 -11.80
C ARG A 157 -10.27 10.53 -12.61
N GLN A 158 -11.51 10.99 -12.63
CA GLN A 158 -11.87 12.25 -13.30
C GLN A 158 -11.34 13.46 -12.53
N VAL A 159 -11.42 13.43 -11.19
CA VAL A 159 -10.88 14.50 -10.34
C VAL A 159 -9.36 14.63 -10.55
N ARG A 160 -8.62 13.52 -10.63
CA ARG A 160 -7.17 13.52 -10.93
C ARG A 160 -6.87 14.22 -12.25
N LYS A 161 -7.60 13.88 -13.31
CA LYS A 161 -7.43 14.56 -14.62
C LYS A 161 -7.67 16.06 -14.56
N GLN A 162 -8.68 16.51 -13.82
CA GLN A 162 -8.96 17.94 -13.61
C GLN A 162 -7.83 18.66 -12.86
N HIS A 163 -7.10 17.95 -11.99
CA HIS A 163 -5.94 18.46 -11.26
C HIS A 163 -4.61 18.29 -12.03
N GLY A 164 -4.66 17.92 -13.32
CA GLY A 164 -3.49 17.84 -14.18
C GLY A 164 -2.68 16.54 -14.05
N PHE A 165 -3.20 15.52 -13.38
CA PHE A 165 -2.60 14.19 -13.41
C PHE A 165 -2.87 13.51 -14.76
N ASP A 166 -1.88 12.75 -15.25
CA ASP A 166 -1.95 12.05 -16.54
C ASP A 166 -2.59 10.64 -16.45
N TRP A 167 -3.24 10.29 -15.32
CA TRP A 167 -3.94 9.02 -15.11
C TRP A 167 -5.30 9.15 -14.41
#